data_AF-A0A4P6EQ11-F1
#
_entry.id   AF-A0A4P6EQ11-F1
#
_cell.length_a   1.000
_cell.length_b   1.000
_cell.length_c   1.000
_cell.angle_alpha   90.00
_cell.angle_beta   90.00
_cell.angle_gamma   90.00
#
_symmetry.space_group_name_H-M   'P 1'
#
loop_
_entity.id
_entity.type
_entity.pdbx_description
1 polymer ?
#
loop_
_entity_poly.entity_id
_entity_poly.type
_entity_poly.pdbx_seq_one_letter_code
_entity_poly.pdbx_strand_id
1 'polypeptide(L)' 'MWGLRISSLTRRPTGTIYPLLDRLEREGFVVSRWDLGSARPGPPRRMYELTASGTRWARMKLGRESEVASGNGEV' A
#
# COMPACT_ATOMS: atom_id res chain seq x y z
N MET A 1 -1.85 3.86 7.78
CA MET A 1 -2.26 2.45 8.00
C MET A 1 -1.03 1.57 8.20
N TRP A 2 -1.04 0.61 9.13
CA TRP A 2 0.08 -0.33 9.35
C TRP A 2 0.15 -1.49 8.33
N GLY A 3 1.37 -1.93 7.99
CA GLY A 3 1.67 -2.86 6.89
C GLY A 3 0.94 -4.21 6.94
N LEU A 4 0.78 -4.80 8.13
CA LEU A 4 0.04 -6.05 8.28
C LEU A 4 -1.44 -5.93 7.87
N ARG A 5 -2.07 -4.79 8.16
CA ARG A 5 -3.46 -4.54 7.74
C ARG A 5 -3.56 -4.38 6.23
N ILE A 6 -2.55 -3.83 5.58
CA ILE A 6 -2.49 -3.73 4.13
C ILE A 6 -2.47 -5.15 3.53
N SER A 7 -1.61 -6.05 4.03
CA SER A 7 -1.61 -7.44 3.56
C SER A 7 -2.93 -8.17 3.76
N SER A 8 -3.59 -7.96 4.90
CA SER A 8 -4.91 -8.56 5.16
C SER A 8 -5.98 -8.03 4.22
N LEU A 9 -6.00 -6.72 3.96
CA LEU A 9 -6.98 -6.10 3.05
C LEU A 9 -6.76 -6.52 1.60
N THR A 10 -5.51 -6.62 1.15
CA THR A 10 -5.20 -6.99 -0.24
C THR A 10 -5.20 -8.51 -0.46
N ARG A 11 -5.36 -9.33 0.58
CA ARG A 11 -5.18 -10.79 0.55
C ARG A 11 -3.88 -11.22 -0.13
N ARG A 12 -2.80 -10.46 0.12
CA ARG A 12 -1.46 -10.75 -0.42
C ARG A 12 -0.52 -11.12 0.72
N PRO A 13 0.44 -12.03 0.49
CA PRO A 13 1.41 -12.38 1.53
C PRO A 13 2.27 -11.16 1.89
N THR A 14 2.70 -11.12 3.15
CA THR A 14 3.58 -10.08 3.68
C THR A 14 4.89 -9.96 2.87
N GLY A 15 5.42 -11.08 2.38
CA GLY A 15 6.59 -11.13 1.49
C GLY A 15 6.41 -10.40 0.16
N THR A 16 5.18 -10.12 -0.27
CA THR A 16 4.91 -9.27 -1.45
C THR A 16 4.66 -7.82 -1.04
N ILE A 17 3.95 -7.62 0.07
CA ILE A 17 3.51 -6.29 0.50
C ILE A 17 4.67 -5.45 1.03
N TYR A 18 5.56 -6.00 1.84
CA TYR A 18 6.66 -5.22 2.40
C TYR A 18 7.66 -4.74 1.34
N PRO A 19 8.12 -5.57 0.37
CA PRO A 19 8.95 -5.08 -0.72
C PRO A 19 8.25 -4.05 -1.61
N LEU A 20 6.94 -4.17 -1.81
CA LEU A 20 6.16 -3.19 -2.56
C LEU A 20 6.11 -1.84 -1.82
N LEU A 21 5.82 -1.86 -0.52
CA LEU A 21 5.81 -0.66 0.31
C LEU A 21 7.18 0.01 0.35
N ASP A 22 8.27 -0.76 0.41
CA ASP A 22 9.64 -0.25 0.35
C ASP A 22 9.92 0.46 -0.98
N ARG A 23 9.52 -0.13 -2.11
CA ARG A 23 9.64 0.51 -3.42
C ARG A 23 8.81 1.80 -3.51
N LEU A 24 7.56 1.78 -3.06
CA LEU A 24 6.71 2.96 -3.07
C LEU A 24 7.24 4.08 -2.17
N GLU A 25 7.92 3.73 -1.08
CA GLU A 25 8.60 4.69 -0.21
C GLU A 25 9.83 5.29 -0.87
N ARG A 26 10.67 4.47 -1.53
CA ARG A 26 11.84 4.94 -2.29
C ARG A 26 11.46 5.90 -3.41
N GLU A 27 10.33 5.66 -4.08
CA GLU A 27 9.79 6.52 -5.14
C GLU A 27 9.05 7.76 -4.58
N GLY A 28 8.96 7.92 -3.25
CA GLY A 28 8.28 9.06 -2.62
C GLY A 28 6.75 9.04 -2.74
N PHE A 29 6.15 7.90 -3.12
CA PHE A 29 4.70 7.73 -3.18
C PHE A 29 4.08 7.39 -1.82
N VAL A 30 4.86 6.78 -0.94
CA VAL A 30 4.46 6.44 0.43
C VAL A 30 5.47 7.04 1.40
N VAL A 31 5.00 7.48 2.55
CA VAL A 31 5.85 7.80 3.70
C VAL A 31 5.56 6.82 4.82
N SER A 32 6.60 6.45 5.55
CA SER A 32 6.44 5.65 6.76
C SER A 32 6.75 6.45 8.02
N ARG A 33 6.04 6.13 9.10
CA ARG A 33 6.28 6.66 10.44
C ARG A 33 6.26 5.51 11.43
N TRP A 34 7.22 5.50 12.34
CA TRP A 34 7.17 4.61 13.50
C TRP A 34 6.14 5.13 14.48
N ASP A 35 5.14 4.30 14.78
CA ASP A 35 4.27 4.52 15.92
C ASP A 35 5.01 4.05 17.17
N LEU A 36 5.68 5.02 17.82
CA LEU A 36 6.48 4.84 19.03
C LEU A 36 5.64 5.08 20.31
N GLY A 37 4.33 5.39 20.18
CA GLY A 37 3.58 6.13 21.19
C GLY A 37 2.38 5.43 21.85
N SER A 38 2.66 4.83 23.01
CA SER A 38 1.91 4.90 24.28
C SER A 38 0.49 4.35 24.50
N ALA A 39 -0.31 4.00 23.48
CA ALA A 39 -1.71 3.57 23.75
C ALA A 39 -1.93 2.04 23.78
N ARG A 40 -0.97 1.23 23.34
CA ARG A 40 -1.09 -0.24 23.30
C ARG A 40 0.22 -0.94 23.69
N PRO A 41 0.17 -1.99 24.51
CA PRO A 41 1.33 -2.84 24.75
C PRO A 41 1.72 -3.60 23.47
N GLY A 42 3.02 -3.58 23.13
CA GLY A 42 3.60 -4.35 22.04
C GLY A 42 4.75 -3.64 21.30
N PRO A 43 5.38 -4.33 20.33
CA PRO A 43 6.46 -3.76 19.53
C PRO A 43 6.01 -2.55 18.70
N PRO A 44 6.92 -1.60 18.41
CA PRO A 44 6.65 -0.49 17.51
C PRO A 44 6.12 -0.98 16.16
N ARG A 45 5.16 -0.25 15.60
CA ARG A 45 4.55 -0.58 14.31
C ARG A 45 4.91 0.49 13.29
N ARG A 46 5.31 0.06 12.10
CA ARG A 46 5.52 0.97 10.97
C ARG A 46 4.17 1.28 10.33
N MET A 47 3.76 2.54 10.41
CA MET A 47 2.60 3.06 9.72
C MET A 47 3.02 3.64 8.38
N TYR A 48 2.18 3.44 7.37
CA TYR A 48 2.36 3.91 6.01
C TYR A 48 1.21 4.84 5.62
N GLU A 49 1.54 5.90 4.90
CA GLU A 49 0.59 6.89 4.40
C GLU A 49 0.98 7.27 2.96
N LEU A 50 -0.02 7.47 2.10
CA LEU A 50 0.22 7.94 0.73
C LEU A 50 0.59 9.42 0.76
N THR A 51 1.59 9.79 -0.02
CA THR A 51 1.89 11.21 -0.28
C THR A 51 0.88 11.81 -1.26
N ALA A 52 0.90 13.13 -1.43
CA ALA A 52 0.13 13.79 -2.48
C ALA A 52 0.49 13.23 -3.87
N SER A 53 1.79 13.03 -4.13
CA SER A 53 2.30 12.41 -5.36
C SER A 53 1.84 10.97 -5.50
N GLY A 54 1.89 10.18 -4.43
CA GLY A 54 1.42 8.79 -4.42
C GLY A 54 -0.08 8.67 -4.68
N THR A 55 -0.88 9.58 -4.15
CA THR A 55 -2.32 9.64 -4.40
C THR A 55 -2.62 9.94 -5.87
N ARG A 56 -1.91 10.90 -6.48
CA ARG A 56 -2.01 11.20 -7.91
C ARG A 56 -1.60 10.01 -8.78
N TRP A 57 -0.46 9.39 -8.46
CA TRP A 57 0.04 8.22 -9.17
C TRP A 57 -0.94 7.04 -9.12
N ALA A 58 -1.49 6.73 -7.94
CA ALA A 58 -2.46 5.66 -7.75
C ALA A 58 -3.73 5.88 -8.59
N ARG A 59 -4.26 7.12 -8.59
CA ARG A 59 -5.42 7.48 -9.42
C ARG A 59 -5.14 7.29 -10.90
N MET A 60 -3.96 7.71 -11.39
CA MET A 60 -3.57 7.51 -12.79
C MET A 60 -3.40 6.03 -13.18
N LYS A 61 -3.02 5.16 -12.24
CA LYS A 61 -2.90 3.72 -12.51
C LYS A 61 -4.27 3.06 -12.51
N LEU A 62 -5.11 3.34 -11.53
CA LEU A 62 -6.48 2.82 -11.47
C LEU A 62 -7.34 3.27 -12.66
N GLY A 63 -7.21 4.53 -13.08
CA GLY A 63 -7.92 5.03 -14.26
C GLY A 63 -7.43 4.45 -15.60
N ARG A 64 -6.23 3.84 -15.63
CA ARG A 64 -5.74 3.09 -16.79
C ARG A 64 -6.14 1.62 -16.76
N GLU A 65 -6.33 1.04 -15.59
CA GLU A 65 -6.77 -0.36 -15.45
C GLU A 65 -8.27 -0.55 -15.70
N SER A 66 -9.08 0.50 -15.50
CA SER A 66 -10.52 0.47 -15.80
C SER A 66 -10.87 0.31 -17.29
N GLU A 67 -9.90 0.48 -18.20
CA GLU A 67 -10.10 0.23 -19.64
C GLU A 67 -9.74 -1.22 -20.06
N VAL A 68 -8.95 -1.92 -19.25
CA VAL A 68 -8.42 -3.26 -19.59
C VAL A 68 -9.22 -4.39 -18.94
N ALA A 69 -10.07 -4.08 -17.95
CA ALA A 69 -10.85 -5.08 -17.21
C ALA A 69 -12.17 -5.50 -17.90
N SER A 70 -12.49 -4.99 -19.10
CA SER A 70 -13.75 -5.29 -19.81
C SER A 70 -13.62 -6.32 -20.96
N GLY A 71 -12.47 -6.99 -21.11
CA GLY A 71 -12.26 -7.98 -22.17
C GLY A 71 -11.54 -9.24 -21.68
N ASN A 72 -12.23 -10.11 -20.94
CA ASN A 72 -11.97 -11.56 -20.91
C ASN A 72 -13.01 -12.31 -20.05
N GLY A 73 -14.23 -12.44 -20.58
CA GLY A 73 -15.04 -13.67 -20.50
C GLY A 73 -15.17 -14.14 -21.96
N GLU A 74 -15.10 -15.40 -22.35
CA GLU A 74 -15.56 -16.66 -21.77
C GLU A 74 -14.64 -17.79 -22.28
N VAL A 75 -14.53 -18.87 -21.49
CA VAL A 75 -14.28 -20.23 -22.02
C VAL A 75 -15.47 -21.10 -21.65
#